data_AF-A0AA41HDK6-F1
#
_entry.id   AF-A0AA41HDK6-F1
#
_cell.length_a   1.000
_cell.length_b   1.000
_cell.length_c   1.000
_cell.angle_alpha   90.00
_cell.angle_beta   90.00
_cell.angle_gamma   90.00
#
_symmetry.space_group_name_H-M   'P 1'
#
loop_
_entity.id
_entity.type
_entity.pdbx_description
1 polymer ?
#
loop_
_entity_poly.entity_id
_entity_poly.type
_entity_poly.pdbx_seq_one_letter_code
_entity_poly.pdbx_strand_id
1 'polypeptide(L)'
;MRGHPFSAAFSLVELLIVLLLATILLGVAVPNYRSALERQQLRVAVNDLVAAINLTRSHAIARGGQVLLVPLEPGGAAWRLGWMVFIDENGNRRPDPGELLLFRHGAIAEGVRFASVFSSGATPQYLAYNAAGRACSAGNSLAARWGTLSLTQGDSTRNIKINMLGRVRVCDPAVDGASCTSAID
;
A
#
# COMPACT_ATOMS: atom_id res chain seq x y z
N MET A 1 66.04 -25.46 1.29
CA MET A 1 64.74 -24.78 1.01
C MET A 1 63.66 -25.41 1.87
N ARG A 2 63.24 -24.73 2.95
CA ARG A 2 61.99 -25.00 3.67
C ARG A 2 61.48 -23.66 4.16
N GLY A 3 60.51 -23.09 3.43
CA GLY A 3 59.81 -21.88 3.85
C GLY A 3 58.92 -22.22 5.03
N HIS A 4 59.11 -21.52 6.15
CA HIS A 4 58.19 -21.57 7.27
C HIS A 4 56.86 -20.95 6.83
N PRO A 5 55.72 -21.64 6.99
CA PRO A 5 54.42 -21.04 6.74
C PRO A 5 54.21 -19.93 7.77
N PHE A 6 54.10 -18.69 7.32
CA PHE A 6 53.64 -17.58 8.15
C PHE A 6 52.20 -17.89 8.59
N SER A 7 52.02 -18.35 9.83
CA SER A 7 50.74 -18.23 10.50
C SER A 7 50.51 -16.73 10.74
N ALA A 8 49.67 -16.10 9.92
CA ALA A 8 49.31 -14.69 10.07
C ALA A 8 48.52 -14.50 11.38
N ALA A 9 49.22 -14.14 12.45
CA ALA A 9 48.61 -13.67 13.68
C ALA A 9 48.32 -12.16 13.52
N PHE A 10 47.04 -11.79 13.45
CA PHE A 10 46.61 -10.39 13.41
C PHE A 10 47.16 -9.63 14.63
N SER A 11 47.72 -8.44 14.41
CA SER A 11 48.17 -7.60 15.53
C SER A 11 46.97 -6.98 16.26
N LEU A 12 47.11 -6.69 17.56
CA LEU A 12 46.06 -6.00 18.34
C LEU A 12 45.71 -4.64 17.70
N VAL A 13 46.70 -3.93 17.17
CA VAL A 13 46.51 -2.65 16.46
C VAL A 13 45.73 -2.85 15.16
N GLU A 14 45.99 -3.91 14.41
CA GLU A 14 45.28 -4.23 13.16
C GLU A 14 43.81 -4.54 13.43
N LEU A 15 43.51 -5.31 14.48
CA LEU A 15 42.12 -5.54 14.92
C LEU A 15 41.41 -4.23 15.28
N LEU A 16 42.09 -3.32 16.01
CA LEU A 16 41.54 -2.01 16.37
C LEU A 16 41.26 -1.15 15.14
N ILE A 17 42.13 -1.16 14.14
CA ILE A 17 41.92 -0.43 12.89
C ILE A 17 40.73 -1.02 12.12
N VAL A 18 40.61 -2.35 12.03
CA VAL A 18 39.47 -3.01 11.38
C VAL A 18 38.15 -2.66 12.08
N LEU A 19 38.13 -2.68 13.41
CA LEU A 19 36.95 -2.30 14.20
C LEU A 19 36.61 -0.80 14.02
N LEU A 20 37.61 0.07 13.98
CA LEU A 20 37.42 1.49 13.71
C LEU A 20 36.78 1.71 12.34
N LEU A 21 37.30 1.05 11.30
CA LEU A 21 36.73 1.15 9.96
C LEU A 21 35.31 0.56 9.90
N ALA A 22 35.09 -0.59 10.55
CA ALA A 22 33.78 -1.24 10.60
C ALA A 22 32.73 -0.36 11.28
N THR A 23 33.08 0.33 12.37
CA THR A 23 32.14 1.24 13.06
C THR A 23 31.78 2.45 12.22
N ILE A 24 32.75 3.05 11.51
CA ILE A 24 32.49 4.15 10.56
C ILE A 24 31.54 3.69 9.45
N LEU A 25 31.79 2.52 8.86
CA LEU A 25 30.95 1.96 7.80
C LEU A 25 29.52 1.66 8.30
N LEU A 26 29.39 1.04 9.46
CA LEU A 26 28.08 0.74 10.06
C LEU A 26 27.30 2.02 10.40
N GLY A 27 27.98 3.08 10.84
CA GLY A 27 27.37 4.37 11.14
C GLY A 27 26.62 4.98 9.95
N VAL A 28 27.10 4.76 8.73
CA VAL A 28 26.46 5.24 7.49
C VAL A 28 25.52 4.20 6.88
N ALA A 29 25.88 2.91 6.95
CA ALA A 29 25.10 1.84 6.31
C ALA A 29 23.74 1.60 6.97
N VAL A 30 23.67 1.61 8.31
CA VAL A 30 22.44 1.33 9.06
C VAL A 30 21.30 2.32 8.78
N PRO A 31 21.48 3.65 8.86
CA PRO A 31 20.39 4.59 8.56
C PRO A 31 19.91 4.48 7.11
N ASN A 32 20.83 4.33 6.16
CA ASN A 32 20.49 4.16 4.74
C ASN A 32 19.65 2.89 4.49
N TYR A 33 20.00 1.79 5.17
CA TYR A 33 19.25 0.54 5.09
C TYR A 33 17.84 0.68 5.67
N ARG A 34 17.66 1.40 6.79
CA ARG A 34 16.33 1.68 7.37
C ARG A 34 15.44 2.44 6.38
N SER A 35 15.93 3.53 5.79
CA SER A 35 15.14 4.28 4.80
C SER A 35 14.85 3.46 3.53
N ALA A 36 15.75 2.55 3.13
CA ALA A 36 15.49 1.65 2.02
C ALA A 36 14.37 0.65 2.33
N LEU A 37 14.35 0.10 3.55
CA LEU A 37 13.29 -0.78 4.03
C LEU A 37 11.94 -0.06 4.08
N GLU A 38 11.88 1.16 4.62
CA GLU A 38 10.67 1.98 4.65
C GLU A 38 10.12 2.22 3.24
N ARG A 39 10.97 2.60 2.28
CA ARG A 39 10.53 2.77 0.89
C ARG A 39 10.01 1.48 0.27
N GLN A 40 10.61 0.34 0.62
CA GLN A 40 10.16 -0.97 0.12
C GLN A 40 8.81 -1.37 0.73
N GLN A 41 8.63 -1.17 2.02
CA GLN A 41 7.36 -1.42 2.72
C GLN A 41 6.23 -0.58 2.14
N LEU A 42 6.47 0.72 1.90
CA LEU A 42 5.53 1.59 1.22
C LEU A 42 5.19 1.09 -0.20
N ARG A 43 6.20 0.69 -1.00
CA ARG A 43 5.98 0.16 -2.35
C ARG A 43 5.12 -1.10 -2.34
N VAL A 44 5.38 -2.03 -1.43
CA VAL A 44 4.60 -3.26 -1.28
C VAL A 44 3.14 -2.91 -0.95
N ALA A 45 2.90 -2.08 0.06
CA ALA A 45 1.55 -1.68 0.44
C ALA A 45 0.77 -1.01 -0.71
N VAL A 46 1.43 -0.12 -1.47
CA VAL A 46 0.83 0.54 -2.65
C VAL A 46 0.50 -0.46 -3.74
N ASN A 47 1.43 -1.36 -4.06
CA ASN A 47 1.23 -2.36 -5.12
C ASN A 47 0.14 -3.37 -4.76
N ASP A 48 0.11 -3.83 -3.51
CA ASP A 48 -0.92 -4.75 -3.01
C ASP A 48 -2.31 -4.12 -3.11
N LEU A 49 -2.44 -2.84 -2.75
CA LEU A 49 -3.71 -2.13 -2.84
C LEU A 49 -4.12 -1.88 -4.30
N VAL A 50 -3.20 -1.50 -5.17
CA VAL A 50 -3.46 -1.38 -6.61
C VAL A 50 -3.89 -2.72 -7.21
N ALA A 51 -3.27 -3.83 -6.80
CA ALA A 51 -3.65 -5.16 -7.22
C ALA A 51 -5.08 -5.49 -6.76
N ALA A 52 -5.43 -5.20 -5.51
CA ALA A 52 -6.79 -5.40 -5.00
C ALA A 52 -7.84 -4.53 -5.70
N ILE A 53 -7.50 -3.28 -6.04
CA ILE A 53 -8.39 -2.40 -6.82
C ILE A 53 -8.62 -2.98 -8.22
N ASN A 54 -7.55 -3.41 -8.90
CA ASN A 54 -7.66 -4.01 -10.22
C ASN A 54 -8.43 -5.34 -10.19
N LEU A 55 -8.24 -6.15 -9.16
CA LEU A 55 -9.01 -7.38 -8.91
C LEU A 55 -10.50 -7.05 -8.73
N THR A 56 -10.83 -6.06 -7.91
CA THR A 56 -12.21 -5.61 -7.72
C THR A 56 -12.85 -5.21 -9.05
N ARG A 57 -12.12 -4.44 -9.87
CA ARG A 57 -12.57 -4.02 -11.19
C ARG A 57 -12.77 -5.20 -12.15
N SER A 58 -11.81 -6.11 -12.23
CA SER A 58 -11.88 -7.24 -13.15
C SER A 58 -13.00 -8.20 -12.79
N HIS A 59 -13.20 -8.47 -11.49
CA HIS A 59 -14.31 -9.29 -11.02
C HIS A 59 -15.66 -8.64 -11.32
N ALA A 60 -15.81 -7.32 -11.13
CA ALA A 60 -17.05 -6.61 -11.44
C ALA A 60 -17.43 -6.73 -12.93
N ILE A 61 -16.44 -6.58 -13.82
CA ILE A 61 -16.63 -6.75 -15.26
C ILE A 61 -16.98 -8.21 -15.58
N ALA A 62 -16.18 -9.16 -15.08
CA ALA A 62 -16.33 -10.58 -15.40
C ALA A 62 -17.68 -11.15 -14.95
N ARG A 63 -18.19 -10.70 -13.79
CA ARG A 63 -19.49 -11.14 -13.27
C ARG A 63 -20.69 -10.35 -13.80
N GLY A 64 -20.47 -9.25 -14.52
CA GLY A 64 -21.54 -8.35 -14.95
C GLY A 64 -22.29 -7.66 -13.81
N GLY A 65 -21.63 -7.36 -12.69
CA GLY A 65 -22.28 -6.90 -11.46
C GLY A 65 -21.33 -6.15 -10.52
N GLN A 66 -21.86 -5.54 -9.46
CA GLN A 66 -21.03 -4.75 -8.55
C GLN A 66 -20.11 -5.63 -7.70
N VAL A 67 -18.90 -5.15 -7.44
CA VAL A 67 -17.94 -5.76 -6.50
C VAL A 67 -17.35 -4.66 -5.65
N LEU A 68 -17.22 -4.93 -4.35
CA LEU A 68 -16.75 -3.98 -3.35
C LEU A 68 -15.38 -4.38 -2.84
N LEU A 69 -14.58 -3.36 -2.57
CA LEU A 69 -13.33 -3.39 -1.84
C LEU A 69 -13.53 -2.53 -0.58
N VAL A 70 -13.31 -3.13 0.59
CA VAL A 70 -13.54 -2.49 1.89
C VAL A 70 -12.34 -2.69 2.83
N PRO A 71 -12.03 -1.69 3.68
CA PRO A 71 -11.04 -1.83 4.73
C PRO A 71 -11.54 -2.73 5.87
N LEU A 72 -10.61 -3.40 6.55
CA LEU A 72 -10.89 -4.25 7.72
C LEU A 72 -10.81 -3.53 9.07
N GLU A 73 -10.36 -2.28 9.08
CA GLU A 73 -10.23 -1.54 10.32
C GLU A 73 -11.61 -1.24 10.93
N PRO A 74 -11.78 -1.33 12.26
CA PRO A 74 -13.05 -1.01 12.90
C PRO A 74 -13.54 0.39 12.51
N GLY A 75 -14.83 0.50 12.16
CA GLY A 75 -15.42 1.74 11.63
C GLY A 75 -15.11 2.01 10.15
N GLY A 76 -14.23 1.22 9.53
CA GLY A 76 -13.89 1.30 8.11
C GLY A 76 -13.24 2.62 7.70
N ALA A 77 -12.42 3.18 8.58
CA ALA A 77 -11.80 4.49 8.37
C ALA A 77 -10.46 4.43 7.62
N ALA A 78 -9.71 3.33 7.80
CA ALA A 78 -8.38 3.18 7.21
C ALA A 78 -8.09 1.74 6.80
N TRP A 79 -7.11 1.59 5.92
CA TRP A 79 -6.82 0.34 5.18
C TRP A 79 -5.63 -0.40 5.78
N ARG A 80 -5.19 0.01 6.97
CA ARG A 80 -3.94 -0.44 7.60
C ARG A 80 -4.04 -1.87 8.12
N LEU A 81 -5.20 -2.26 8.65
CA LEU A 81 -5.46 -3.63 9.10
C LEU A 81 -5.81 -4.60 7.95
N GLY A 82 -5.67 -4.14 6.71
CA GLY A 82 -5.97 -4.90 5.51
C GLY A 82 -7.31 -4.56 4.90
N TRP A 83 -7.70 -5.35 3.91
CA TRP A 83 -8.92 -5.15 3.12
C TRP A 83 -9.47 -6.45 2.58
N MET A 84 -10.75 -6.40 2.18
CA MET A 84 -11.44 -7.51 1.55
C MET A 84 -12.12 -7.07 0.26
N VAL A 85 -12.11 -7.96 -0.73
CA VAL A 85 -12.88 -7.85 -1.97
C VAL A 85 -13.99 -8.88 -1.91
N PHE A 86 -15.23 -8.44 -2.08
CA PHE A 86 -16.40 -9.30 -1.91
C PHE A 86 -17.61 -8.80 -2.71
N ILE A 87 -18.63 -9.63 -2.74
CA ILE A 87 -19.94 -9.34 -3.31
C ILE A 87 -20.87 -8.93 -2.17
N ASP A 88 -21.28 -7.66 -2.15
CA ASP A 88 -22.24 -7.13 -1.18
C ASP A 88 -23.67 -7.41 -1.68
N GLU A 89 -24.32 -8.41 -1.11
CA GLU A 89 -25.68 -8.81 -1.51
C GLU A 89 -26.75 -8.05 -0.75
N ASN A 90 -26.43 -7.57 0.45
CA ASN A 90 -27.39 -6.90 1.35
C ASN A 90 -27.26 -5.37 1.38
N GLY A 91 -26.25 -4.81 0.72
CA GLY A 91 -26.01 -3.38 0.56
C GLY A 91 -25.44 -2.68 1.80
N ASN A 92 -24.96 -3.44 2.79
CA ASN A 92 -24.49 -2.89 4.05
C ASN A 92 -23.00 -2.47 4.02
N ARG A 93 -22.30 -2.76 2.91
CA ARG A 93 -20.88 -2.45 2.67
C ARG A 93 -19.93 -3.08 3.69
N ARG A 94 -20.30 -4.26 4.21
CA ARG A 94 -19.52 -5.04 5.17
C ARG A 94 -19.55 -6.50 4.75
N PRO A 95 -18.42 -7.22 4.77
CA PRO A 95 -18.43 -8.63 4.41
C PRO A 95 -19.09 -9.43 5.52
N ASP A 96 -20.21 -10.08 5.20
CA ASP A 96 -20.98 -10.90 6.14
C ASP A 96 -20.82 -12.41 5.88
N PRO A 97 -21.09 -13.26 6.89
CA PRO A 97 -21.19 -14.69 6.68
C PRO A 97 -22.23 -15.03 5.61
N GLY A 98 -21.80 -15.79 4.59
CA GLY A 98 -22.65 -16.19 3.47
C GLY A 98 -22.43 -15.39 2.18
N GLU A 99 -21.79 -14.22 2.27
CA GLU A 99 -21.40 -13.46 1.08
C GLU A 99 -20.14 -14.03 0.43
N LEU A 100 -20.05 -13.93 -0.90
CA LEU A 100 -18.88 -14.42 -1.62
C LEU A 100 -17.68 -13.50 -1.41
N LEU A 101 -16.74 -13.98 -0.61
CA LEU A 101 -15.41 -13.39 -0.46
C LEU A 101 -14.52 -13.78 -1.64
N LEU A 102 -14.02 -12.80 -2.37
CA LEU A 102 -13.15 -12.99 -3.52
C LEU A 102 -11.67 -12.92 -3.13
N PHE A 103 -11.33 -12.03 -2.21
CA PHE A 103 -9.96 -11.84 -1.77
C PHE A 103 -9.89 -11.19 -0.39
N ARG A 104 -8.85 -11.53 0.37
CA ARG A 104 -8.53 -10.91 1.64
C ARG A 104 -7.03 -10.66 1.72
N HIS A 105 -6.69 -9.43 2.10
CA HIS A 105 -5.32 -9.05 2.44
C HIS A 105 -5.23 -8.71 3.93
N GLY A 106 -4.08 -9.05 4.54
CA GLY A 106 -3.82 -8.82 5.95
C GLY A 106 -3.37 -7.39 6.26
N ALA A 107 -2.88 -7.16 7.47
CA ALA A 107 -2.31 -5.87 7.82
C ALA A 107 -1.07 -5.57 6.97
N ILE A 108 -0.89 -4.31 6.59
CA ILE A 108 0.32 -3.82 5.95
C ILE A 108 1.41 -3.55 7.00
N ALA A 109 2.64 -3.31 6.54
CA ALA A 109 3.77 -3.01 7.42
C ALA A 109 3.46 -1.88 8.41
N GLU A 110 3.91 -2.05 9.65
CA GLU A 110 3.77 -1.02 10.68
C GLU A 110 4.49 0.27 10.27
N GLY A 111 3.93 1.41 10.65
CA GLY A 111 4.46 2.73 10.30
C GLY A 111 3.95 3.31 8.98
N VAL A 112 3.32 2.50 8.10
CA VAL A 112 2.60 3.04 6.94
C VAL A 112 1.33 3.73 7.41
N ARG A 113 1.27 5.06 7.21
CA ARG A 113 0.09 5.89 7.46
C ARG A 113 -0.79 5.90 6.23
N PHE A 114 -2.10 5.98 6.45
CA PHE A 114 -3.09 5.92 5.38
C PHE A 114 -4.10 7.06 5.51
N ALA A 115 -4.44 7.68 4.38
CA ALA A 115 -5.56 8.62 4.27
C ALA A 115 -6.35 8.35 2.99
N SER A 116 -7.66 8.62 3.01
CA SER A 116 -8.52 8.50 1.83
C SER A 116 -9.51 9.65 1.74
N VAL A 117 -9.69 10.16 0.53
CA VAL A 117 -10.76 11.10 0.20
C VAL A 117 -11.43 10.63 -1.08
N PHE A 118 -12.75 10.48 -1.02
CA PHE A 118 -13.60 10.15 -2.16
C PHE A 118 -14.58 11.29 -2.42
N SER A 119 -15.12 11.32 -3.64
CA SER A 119 -16.13 12.30 -4.08
C SER A 119 -17.42 12.28 -3.25
N SER A 120 -17.62 11.29 -2.39
CA SER A 120 -18.65 11.28 -1.35
C SER A 120 -18.10 10.71 -0.02
N GLY A 121 -18.48 11.32 1.11
CA GLY A 121 -18.00 10.96 2.46
C GLY A 121 -18.69 9.75 3.09
N ALA A 122 -19.11 8.76 2.30
CA ALA A 122 -19.84 7.59 2.80
C ALA A 122 -18.99 6.75 3.77
N THR A 123 -19.57 6.38 4.91
CA THR A 123 -18.96 5.51 5.93
C THR A 123 -19.74 4.18 6.05
N PRO A 124 -19.08 3.02 6.28
CA PRO A 124 -17.62 2.82 6.23
C PRO A 124 -17.05 3.17 4.85
N GLN A 125 -15.74 3.46 4.77
CA GLN A 125 -15.08 3.72 3.49
C GLN A 125 -15.12 2.47 2.62
N TYR A 126 -15.25 2.67 1.32
CA TYR A 126 -15.23 1.60 0.34
C TYR A 126 -14.86 2.14 -1.05
N LEU A 127 -14.47 1.21 -1.91
CA LEU A 127 -14.40 1.38 -3.35
C LEU A 127 -15.28 0.32 -4.01
N ALA A 128 -16.09 0.70 -4.99
CA ALA A 128 -16.93 -0.24 -5.73
C ALA A 128 -16.75 -0.04 -7.23
N TYR A 129 -16.79 -1.15 -7.97
CA TYR A 129 -16.82 -1.15 -9.43
C TYR A 129 -18.11 -1.78 -9.93
N ASN A 130 -18.68 -1.22 -11.00
CA ASN A 130 -19.84 -1.80 -11.68
C ASN A 130 -19.42 -2.69 -12.86
N ALA A 131 -20.39 -3.30 -13.54
CA ALA A 131 -20.19 -4.17 -14.70
C ALA A 131 -19.41 -3.54 -15.86
N ALA A 132 -19.45 -2.20 -16.00
CA ALA A 132 -18.71 -1.47 -17.02
C ALA A 132 -17.27 -1.12 -16.58
N GLY A 133 -16.85 -1.56 -15.39
CA GLY A 133 -15.54 -1.23 -14.82
C GLY A 133 -15.40 0.22 -14.40
N ARG A 134 -16.51 0.93 -14.16
CA ARG A 134 -16.49 2.29 -13.62
C ARG A 134 -16.51 2.26 -12.10
N ALA A 135 -15.77 3.17 -11.47
CA ALA A 135 -15.85 3.36 -10.04
C ALA A 135 -17.18 4.05 -9.68
N CYS A 136 -17.94 3.45 -8.76
CA CYS A 136 -19.33 3.79 -8.51
C CYS A 136 -19.70 3.79 -7.01
N SER A 137 -20.86 4.35 -6.70
CA SER A 137 -21.47 4.23 -5.37
C SER A 137 -22.05 2.83 -5.16
N ALA A 138 -21.91 2.26 -3.96
CA ALA A 138 -22.49 0.95 -3.62
C ALA A 138 -24.01 0.94 -3.81
N GLY A 139 -24.72 1.95 -3.29
CA GLY A 139 -26.18 2.03 -3.41
C GLY A 139 -26.69 2.48 -4.79
N ASN A 140 -25.82 2.88 -5.72
CA ASN A 140 -26.21 3.29 -7.07
C ASN A 140 -25.04 3.08 -8.04
N SER A 141 -25.09 1.99 -8.80
CA SER A 141 -24.03 1.59 -9.74
C SER A 141 -23.80 2.58 -10.90
N LEU A 142 -24.73 3.50 -11.15
CA LEU A 142 -24.60 4.56 -12.17
C LEU A 142 -23.96 5.83 -11.61
N ALA A 143 -24.05 6.06 -10.30
CA ALA A 143 -23.44 7.20 -9.63
C ALA A 143 -21.92 7.01 -9.53
N ALA A 144 -21.14 7.89 -10.15
CA ALA A 144 -19.69 7.82 -10.10
C ALA A 144 -19.16 8.10 -8.69
N ARG A 145 -18.16 7.33 -8.27
CA ARG A 145 -17.42 7.56 -7.02
C ARG A 145 -15.93 7.44 -7.32
N TRP A 146 -15.22 8.56 -7.25
CA TRP A 146 -13.79 8.66 -7.55
C TRP A 146 -13.06 9.22 -6.33
N GLY A 147 -11.73 9.12 -6.29
CA GLY A 147 -11.00 9.57 -5.11
C GLY A 147 -9.50 9.33 -5.17
N THR A 148 -8.86 9.65 -4.05
CA THR A 148 -7.43 9.49 -3.81
C THR A 148 -7.23 8.69 -2.52
N LEU A 149 -6.32 7.73 -2.58
CA LEU A 149 -5.77 7.03 -1.43
C LEU A 149 -4.30 7.44 -1.27
N SER A 150 -3.90 7.85 -0.08
CA SER A 150 -2.55 8.33 0.21
C SER A 150 -1.90 7.43 1.25
N LEU A 151 -0.74 6.90 0.89
CA LEU A 151 0.09 6.07 1.77
C LEU A 151 1.40 6.81 2.03
N THR A 152 1.77 6.93 3.29
CA THR A 152 2.99 7.64 3.70
C THR A 152 3.80 6.80 4.68
N GLN A 153 5.10 6.74 4.47
CA GLN A 153 6.04 6.10 5.40
C GLN A 153 7.34 6.90 5.44
N GLY A 154 7.75 7.32 6.64
CA GLY A 154 8.80 8.32 6.81
C GLY A 154 8.45 9.58 5.99
N ASP A 155 9.41 10.04 5.18
CA ASP A 155 9.23 11.20 4.29
C ASP A 155 8.69 10.83 2.89
N SER A 156 8.47 9.53 2.62
CA SER A 156 7.99 9.05 1.32
C SER A 156 6.47 8.93 1.31
N THR A 157 5.83 9.51 0.30
CA THR A 157 4.38 9.40 0.08
C THR A 157 4.08 8.85 -1.31
N ARG A 158 3.01 8.05 -1.45
CA ARG A 158 2.48 7.59 -2.73
C ARG A 158 0.97 7.77 -2.73
N ASN A 159 0.48 8.38 -3.80
CA ASN A 159 -0.94 8.61 -4.00
C ASN A 159 -1.47 7.69 -5.09
N ILE A 160 -2.57 7.00 -4.80
CA ILE A 160 -3.33 6.18 -5.74
C ILE A 160 -4.57 6.97 -6.11
N LYS A 161 -4.60 7.48 -7.35
CA LYS A 161 -5.73 8.24 -7.89
C LYS A 161 -6.64 7.33 -8.69
N ILE A 162 -7.92 7.36 -8.36
CA ILE A 162 -8.97 6.59 -9.01
C ILE A 162 -9.95 7.57 -9.63
N ASN A 163 -10.11 7.56 -10.95
CA ASN A 163 -11.04 8.44 -11.63
C ASN A 163 -12.44 7.83 -11.77
N MET A 164 -13.41 8.63 -12.25
CA MET A 164 -14.81 8.21 -12.43
C MET A 164 -15.00 7.06 -13.44
N LEU A 165 -14.05 6.88 -14.36
CA LEU A 165 -14.04 5.78 -15.34
C LEU A 165 -13.31 4.53 -14.80
N GLY A 166 -12.96 4.54 -13.51
CA GLY A 166 -12.34 3.42 -12.84
C GLY A 166 -10.84 3.27 -13.05
N ARG A 167 -10.20 4.18 -13.78
CA ARG A 167 -8.74 4.16 -14.04
C ARG A 167 -8.00 4.46 -12.74
N VAL A 168 -7.04 3.60 -12.42
CA VAL A 168 -6.13 3.72 -11.28
C VAL A 168 -4.79 4.22 -11.77
N ARG A 169 -4.19 5.19 -11.06
CA ARG A 169 -2.84 5.69 -11.31
C ARG A 169 -2.12 5.89 -9.98
N VAL A 170 -0.89 5.38 -9.87
CA VAL A 170 0.02 5.70 -8.78
C VAL A 170 0.86 6.92 -9.19
N CYS A 171 1.07 7.84 -8.25
CA CYS A 171 1.95 8.99 -8.44
C CYS A 171 2.70 9.34 -7.14
N ASP A 172 3.79 10.09 -7.27
CA ASP A 172 4.62 10.57 -6.17
C ASP A 172 4.46 12.10 -6.05
N PRO A 173 3.82 12.63 -4.98
CA PRO A 173 3.61 14.07 -4.86
C PRO A 173 4.91 14.88 -4.83
N ALA A 174 6.03 14.29 -4.40
CA ALA A 174 7.33 14.96 -4.41
C ALA A 174 7.90 15.14 -5.82
N VAL A 175 7.47 14.33 -6.79
CA VAL A 175 7.92 14.37 -8.19
C VAL A 175 6.87 15.00 -9.10
N ASP A 176 5.60 14.63 -8.90
CA ASP A 176 4.47 14.96 -9.78
C ASP A 176 3.73 16.26 -9.38
N GLY A 177 4.04 16.83 -8.20
CA GLY A 177 3.49 18.08 -7.68
C GLY A 177 1.96 18.14 -7.72
N ALA A 178 1.42 19.24 -8.26
CA ALA A 178 -0.03 19.51 -8.31
C ALA A 178 -0.86 18.44 -9.05
N SER A 179 -0.25 17.66 -9.95
CA SER A 179 -0.95 16.56 -10.64
C SER A 179 -1.22 15.35 -9.72
N CYS A 180 -0.62 15.36 -8.53
CA CYS A 180 -0.61 14.27 -7.56
C CYS A 180 -1.06 14.73 -6.17
N THR A 181 -2.11 15.55 -6.07
CA THR A 181 -2.70 15.93 -4.77
C THR A 181 -3.04 14.73 -3.90
N SER A 182 -2.77 14.89 -2.60
CA SER A 182 -2.98 13.92 -1.53
C SER A 182 -4.43 13.90 -1.05
N ALA A 183 -4.78 12.88 -0.28
CA ALA A 183 -6.07 12.80 0.42
C ALA A 183 -6.14 13.69 1.68
N ILE A 184 -5.04 14.35 2.06
CA ILE A 184 -4.97 15.25 3.23
C ILE A 184 -4.83 16.73 2.84
N ASP A 185 -4.78 17.02 1.53
CA ASP A 185 -4.66 18.38 0.99
C ASP A 185 -6.02 19.08 0.89
#